data_AF-A0A101P1I4-F1
#
_entry.id   AF-A0A101P1I4-F1
#
_cell.length_a   1.000
_cell.length_b   1.000
_cell.length_c   1.000
_cell.angle_alpha   90.00
_cell.angle_beta   90.00
_cell.angle_gamma   90.00
#
_symmetry.space_group_name_H-M   'P 1'
#
loop_
_entity.id
_entity.type
_entity.pdbx_description
1 polymer ?
#
loop_
_entity_poly.entity_id
_entity_poly.type
_entity_poly.pdbx_seq_one_letter_code
_entity_poly.pdbx_strand_id
1 'polypeptide(L)'
;MDNLLTPADTQTVTRPWNAASHTCGAWWTGTGRSHCPADGCHRTFSCDSAADKHRVGKHGIDRRCVDPATVGLVPVQKPYGVLWQHPAPEDGRDTRRYA
;
A
#
# COMPACT_ATOMS: atom_id res chain seq x y z
N MET A 1 -29.06 18.18 -25.78
CA MET A 1 -28.14 17.08 -26.16
C MET A 1 -27.10 17.02 -25.07
N ASP A 2 -27.51 16.33 -24.04
CA ASP A 2 -27.06 16.44 -22.67
C ASP A 2 -26.03 15.34 -22.46
N ASN A 3 -24.77 15.69 -22.26
CA ASN A 3 -23.73 14.74 -21.89
C ASN A 3 -23.36 14.98 -20.42
N LEU A 4 -24.22 14.46 -19.54
CA LEU A 4 -23.93 14.38 -18.12
C LEU A 4 -22.79 13.37 -17.93
N LEU A 5 -21.63 13.84 -17.47
CA LEU A 5 -20.58 12.96 -16.97
C LEU A 5 -21.16 12.06 -15.88
N THR A 6 -21.15 10.76 -16.13
CA THR A 6 -21.50 9.73 -15.14
C THR A 6 -20.46 9.77 -14.02
N PRO A 7 -20.85 9.79 -12.73
CA PRO A 7 -19.88 9.59 -11.66
C PRO A 7 -19.33 8.18 -11.78
N ALA A 8 -18.00 8.07 -11.70
CA ALA A 8 -17.26 6.83 -11.78
C ALA A 8 -17.94 5.70 -10.98
N ASP A 9 -18.19 4.60 -11.67
CA ASP A 9 -18.65 3.31 -11.17
C ASP A 9 -17.86 2.94 -9.91
N THR A 10 -18.40 3.26 -8.74
CA THR A 10 -17.89 2.79 -7.47
C THR A 10 -18.36 1.35 -7.35
N GLN A 11 -17.72 0.46 -8.12
CA GLN A 11 -17.82 -0.97 -7.85
C GLN A 11 -17.32 -1.16 -6.43
N THR A 12 -18.24 -1.38 -5.50
CA THR A 12 -17.93 -1.89 -4.17
C THR A 12 -17.35 -3.28 -4.37
N VAL A 13 -16.03 -3.36 -4.55
CA VAL A 13 -15.32 -4.63 -4.59
C VAL A 13 -15.58 -5.31 -3.25
N THR A 14 -16.47 -6.30 -3.25
CA THR A 14 -16.77 -7.09 -2.05
C THR A 14 -15.47 -7.72 -1.57
N ARG A 15 -15.11 -7.44 -0.31
CA ARG A 15 -13.94 -8.04 0.32
C ARG A 15 -14.07 -9.57 0.29
N PRO A 16 -13.12 -10.30 -0.32
CA PRO A 16 -13.20 -11.76 -0.38
C PRO A 16 -13.06 -12.36 1.03
N TRP A 17 -13.62 -13.57 1.23
CA TRP A 17 -13.68 -14.22 2.54
C TRP A 17 -12.30 -14.48 3.18
N ASN A 18 -11.26 -14.62 2.36
CA ASN A 18 -9.89 -14.86 2.78
C ASN A 18 -9.02 -13.58 2.84
N ALA A 19 -9.64 -12.40 2.76
CA ALA A 19 -8.91 -11.14 2.92
C ALA A 19 -8.46 -10.96 4.37
N ALA A 20 -7.22 -10.47 4.52
CA ALA A 20 -6.80 -9.85 5.77
C ALA A 20 -7.48 -8.47 5.90
N SER A 21 -7.71 -8.02 7.13
CA SER A 21 -8.29 -6.71 7.38
C SER A 21 -7.76 -6.09 8.67
N HIS A 22 -7.89 -4.78 8.77
CA HIS A 22 -7.55 -3.99 9.95
C HIS A 22 -8.79 -3.23 10.45
N THR A 23 -8.80 -2.84 11.73
CA THR A 23 -9.92 -2.14 12.38
C THR A 23 -10.25 -0.79 11.72
N CYS A 24 -9.30 -0.18 11.01
CA CYS A 24 -9.52 1.03 10.22
C CYS A 24 -10.36 0.82 8.94
N GLY A 25 -10.78 -0.42 8.63
CA GLY A 25 -11.55 -0.76 7.44
C GLY A 25 -10.70 -1.16 6.23
N ALA A 26 -9.39 -0.90 6.25
CA ALA A 26 -8.48 -1.38 5.21
C ALA A 26 -8.47 -2.92 5.15
N TRP A 27 -8.32 -3.45 3.94
CA TRP A 27 -8.20 -4.88 3.69
C TRP A 27 -7.19 -5.16 2.58
N TRP A 28 -6.73 -6.41 2.47
CA TRP A 28 -5.82 -6.83 1.42
C TRP A 28 -5.84 -8.36 1.26
N THR A 29 -5.24 -8.83 0.17
CA THR A 29 -4.99 -10.26 -0.07
C THR A 29 -3.50 -10.57 0.00
N GLY A 30 -3.19 -11.80 0.44
CA GLY A 30 -1.83 -12.29 0.66
C GLY A 30 -1.29 -11.93 2.05
N THR A 31 -0.47 -12.81 2.61
CA THR A 31 0.06 -12.71 3.98
C THR A 31 1.27 -11.80 4.10
N GLY A 32 1.98 -11.51 3.01
CA GLY A 32 3.20 -10.70 3.02
C GLY A 32 3.00 -9.19 2.99
N ARG A 33 1.78 -8.68 3.21
CA ARG A 33 1.50 -7.23 3.16
C ARG A 33 1.63 -6.61 4.54
N SER A 34 2.09 -5.37 4.56
CA SER A 34 2.24 -4.59 5.78
C SER A 34 1.30 -3.39 5.75
N HIS A 35 0.67 -3.09 6.88
CA HIS A 35 -0.23 -1.96 7.05
C HIS A 35 0.39 -0.98 8.04
N CYS A 36 0.35 0.32 7.75
CA CYS A 36 0.78 1.33 8.72
C CYS A 36 -0.39 1.67 9.67
N PRO A 37 -0.29 1.32 10.96
CA PRO A 37 -1.38 1.53 11.92
C PRO A 37 -1.41 2.96 12.49
N ALA A 38 -0.50 3.84 12.06
CA ALA A 38 -0.45 5.21 12.54
C ALA A 38 -1.74 5.96 12.19
N ASP A 39 -2.27 6.69 13.17
CA ASP A 39 -3.46 7.51 13.02
C ASP A 39 -3.29 8.50 11.84
N GLY A 40 -4.31 8.56 10.98
CA GLY A 40 -4.28 9.37 9.76
C GLY A 40 -3.41 8.86 8.61
N CYS A 41 -2.74 7.70 8.73
CA CYS A 41 -1.95 7.12 7.63
C CYS A 41 -2.66 5.96 6.92
N HIS A 42 -2.84 4.83 7.61
CA HIS A 42 -3.54 3.63 7.11
C HIS A 42 -3.14 3.10 5.72
N ARG A 43 -1.94 3.45 5.22
CA ARG A 43 -1.43 2.99 3.92
C ARG A 43 -1.03 1.51 3.98
N THR A 44 -1.19 0.82 2.85
CA THR A 44 -0.83 -0.60 2.68
C THR A 44 0.41 -0.73 1.80
N PHE A 45 1.32 -1.63 2.21
CA PHE A 45 2.63 -1.83 1.61
C PHE A 45 2.81 -3.29 1.17
N SER A 46 3.62 -3.49 0.13
CA SER A 46 3.87 -4.82 -0.43
C SER A 46 4.59 -5.76 0.52
N CYS A 47 5.35 -5.23 1.48
CA CYS A 47 6.15 -5.95 2.47
C CYS A 47 6.64 -4.98 3.57
N ASP A 48 7.26 -5.53 4.62
CA ASP A 48 7.76 -4.75 5.75
C ASP A 48 8.85 -3.75 5.34
N SER A 49 9.77 -4.15 4.46
CA SER A 49 10.86 -3.25 4.03
C SER A 49 10.35 -2.04 3.24
N ALA A 50 9.20 -2.14 2.56
CA ALA A 50 8.54 -0.98 1.97
C ALA A 50 7.87 -0.11 3.04
N ALA A 51 7.20 -0.71 4.03
CA ALA A 51 6.65 0.02 5.16
C ALA A 51 7.73 0.71 6.01
N ASP A 52 8.93 0.14 6.11
CA ASP A 52 10.05 0.71 6.86
C ASP A 52 10.62 1.95 6.19
N LYS A 53 10.71 1.98 4.86
CA LYS A 53 11.05 3.22 4.12
C LYS A 53 10.07 4.35 4.44
N HIS A 54 8.78 4.00 4.59
CA HIS A 54 7.73 4.94 4.96
C HIS A 54 7.78 5.37 6.45
N ARG A 55 8.23 4.49 7.34
CA ARG A 55 8.31 4.74 8.80
C ARG A 55 9.73 5.17 9.19
N VAL A 56 10.01 6.45 9.03
CA VAL A 56 11.31 7.02 9.42
C VAL A 56 11.36 7.33 10.91
N GLY A 57 12.57 7.51 11.44
CA GLY A 57 12.80 7.71 12.88
C GLY A 57 12.79 6.41 13.67
N LYS A 58 13.22 6.50 14.93
CA LYS A 58 13.35 5.35 15.84
C LYS A 58 12.03 5.05 16.53
N HIS A 59 11.69 3.76 16.59
CA HIS A 59 10.48 3.31 17.28
C HIS A 59 10.46 3.77 18.73
N GLY A 60 9.32 4.28 19.20
CA GLY A 60 9.14 4.75 20.58
C GLY A 60 9.86 6.05 20.92
N ILE A 61 10.53 6.70 19.95
CA ILE A 61 11.23 7.98 20.17
C ILE A 61 10.65 9.07 19.26
N ASP A 62 10.88 8.96 17.96
CA ASP A 62 10.56 10.01 16.97
C ASP A 62 10.02 9.40 15.67
N ARG A 63 9.51 8.16 15.73
CA ARG A 63 8.95 7.47 14.57
C ARG A 63 7.78 8.26 13.98
N ARG A 64 7.90 8.57 12.68
CA ARG A 64 6.89 9.30 11.90
C ARG A 64 6.68 8.68 10.52
N CYS A 65 5.51 8.95 9.96
CA CYS A 65 5.19 8.60 8.59
C CYS A 65 5.74 9.68 7.65
N VAL A 66 6.33 9.28 6.53
CA VAL A 66 6.63 10.17 5.40
C VAL A 66 5.86 9.74 4.16
N ASP A 67 5.64 10.62 3.19
CA ASP A 67 4.99 10.24 1.94
C ASP A 67 5.79 9.10 1.26
N PRO A 68 5.20 7.91 1.02
CA PRO A 68 5.87 6.81 0.34
C PRO A 68 6.56 7.19 -0.98
N ALA A 69 5.98 8.12 -1.75
CA ALA A 69 6.56 8.56 -3.02
C ALA A 69 7.92 9.24 -2.81
N THR A 70 8.09 9.99 -1.71
CA THR A 70 9.33 10.71 -1.38
C THR A 70 10.47 9.80 -0.93
N VAL A 71 10.17 8.54 -0.58
CA VAL A 71 11.15 7.49 -0.23
C VAL A 71 11.30 6.44 -1.32
N GLY A 72 10.92 6.78 -2.55
CA GLY A 72 11.15 5.97 -3.75
C GLY A 72 10.27 4.73 -3.85
N LEU A 73 9.11 4.73 -3.20
CA LEU A 73 8.09 3.70 -3.40
C LEU A 73 7.15 4.09 -4.53
N VAL A 74 6.66 3.10 -5.25
CA VAL A 74 5.73 3.27 -6.37
C VAL A 74 4.32 2.82 -5.97
N PRO A 75 3.27 3.59 -6.31
CA PRO A 75 1.90 3.20 -6.06
C PRO A 75 1.42 2.21 -7.13
N VAL A 76 0.70 1.17 -6.73
CA VAL A 76 -0.03 0.28 -7.64
C VAL A 76 -1.47 0.10 -7.20
N GLN A 77 -2.38 0.36 -8.13
CA GLN A 77 -3.81 0.20 -7.89
C GLN A 77 -4.17 -1.28 -7.74
N LYS A 78 -4.90 -1.60 -6.67
CA LYS A 78 -5.48 -2.92 -6.41
C LYS A 78 -6.98 -2.78 -6.14
N PRO A 79 -7.74 -3.90 -6.17
CA PRO A 79 -9.15 -3.89 -5.79
C PRO A 79 -9.40 -3.42 -4.35
N TYR A 80 -8.37 -3.45 -3.49
CA TYR A 80 -8.41 -3.00 -2.10
C TYR A 80 -7.72 -1.63 -1.85
N GLY A 81 -7.53 -0.84 -2.90
CA GLY A 81 -6.88 0.47 -2.84
C GLY A 81 -5.41 0.45 -3.29
N VAL A 82 -4.68 1.50 -2.94
CA VAL A 82 -3.28 1.67 -3.36
C VAL A 82 -2.35 0.79 -2.53
N LEU A 83 -1.56 -0.02 -3.22
CA LEU A 83 -0.45 -0.79 -2.65
C LEU A 83 0.87 -0.09 -2.98
N TRP A 84 1.63 0.30 -1.95
CA TRP A 84 2.95 0.89 -2.11
C TRP A 84 4.04 -0.19 -2.12
N GLN A 85 4.92 -0.16 -3.12
CA GLN A 85 5.95 -1.18 -3.27
C GLN A 85 7.29 -0.61 -3.74
N HIS A 86 8.35 -1.43 -3.64
CA HIS A 86 9.62 -1.09 -4.27
C HIS A 86 9.48 -1.07 -5.79
N PRO A 87 10.25 -0.23 -6.50
CA PRO A 87 10.28 -0.29 -7.95
C PRO A 87 10.77 -1.66 -8.43
N ALA A 88 10.19 -2.10 -9.55
CA ALA A 88 10.69 -3.25 -10.28
C ALA A 88 12.12 -2.96 -10.78
N PRO A 89 13.01 -3.96 -10.81
CA PRO A 89 14.30 -3.82 -11.46
C PRO A 89 14.12 -3.58 -12.96
N GLU A 90 14.94 -2.70 -13.55
CA GLU A 90 14.85 -2.29 -14.97
C GLU A 90 14.98 -3.48 -15.93
N ASP A 91 15.78 -4.48 -15.56
CA ASP A 91 16.02 -5.70 -16.34
C ASP A 91 15.00 -6.83 -16.02
N GLY A 92 14.00 -6.56 -15.18
CA GLY A 92 12.94 -7.52 -14.84
C GLY A 92 13.37 -8.70 -13.94
N ARG A 93 14.66 -8.88 -13.68
CA ARG A 93 15.19 -9.89 -12.75
C ARG A 93 15.23 -9.37 -11.32
N ASP A 94 14.44 -9.97 -10.44
CA ASP A 94 14.54 -9.73 -8.99
C ASP A 94 15.80 -10.43 -8.44
N THR A 95 16.93 -9.72 -8.47
CA THR A 95 18.20 -10.19 -7.91
C THR A 95 18.27 -10.04 -6.39
N ARG A 96 17.28 -9.40 -5.74
CA ARG A 96 17.26 -9.18 -4.28
C ARG A 96 16.99 -10.47 -3.50
N ARG A 97 16.58 -11.54 -4.17
CA ARG A 97 16.41 -12.88 -3.59
C ARG A 97 17.69 -13.73 -3.50
N TYR A 98 18.81 -13.25 -4.06
CA TYR A 98 20.05 -14.01 -4.19
C TYR A 98 21.28 -13.36 -3.54
N ALA A 99 21.06 -12.35 -2.68
CA ALA A 99 22.10 -11.66 -1.92
C ALA A 99 21.95 -11.93 -0.42
#